data_AF-A0A355UHL7-F1
#
_entry.id   AF-A0A355UHL7-F1
#
_cell.length_a   1.000
_cell.length_b   1.000
_cell.length_c   1.000
_cell.angle_alpha   90.00
_cell.angle_beta   90.00
_cell.angle_gamma   90.00
#
_symmetry.space_group_name_H-M   'P 1'
#
loop_
_entity.id
_entity.type
_entity.pdbx_description
1 polymer ?
#
loop_
_entity_poly.entity_id
_entity_poly.type
_entity_poly.pdbx_seq_one_letter_code
_entity_poly.pdbx_strand_id
1 'polypeptide(L)'
;NQFKKDVDLLMDKGVGKDEAIFKVLKKMIKESKPICFEGDGYSDNWSKEAKKRGLTNIESVPEALLKYESESAKEVFVGEGVFNETELVSRVEVELEKFVKKIQIESRVLGDLTINHIVPIAVTYQNRLLENL
;
A
#
# COMPACT_ATOMS: atom_id res chain seq x y z
N ASN A 1 10.06 -5.22 18.99
CA ASN A 1 10.16 -6.24 20.08
C ASN A 1 8.97 -6.32 21.08
N GLN A 2 7.71 -6.09 20.68
CA GLN A 2 6.59 -5.97 21.63
C GLN A 2 6.14 -7.28 22.30
N PHE A 3 6.02 -8.38 21.55
CA PHE A 3 5.59 -9.68 22.08
C PHE A 3 6.44 -10.15 23.27
N LYS A 4 7.76 -10.02 23.16
CA LYS A 4 8.68 -10.40 24.22
C LYS A 4 8.44 -9.56 25.49
N LYS A 5 8.29 -8.24 25.35
CA LYS A 5 7.99 -7.34 26.49
C LYS A 5 6.70 -7.74 27.21
N ASP A 6 5.66 -8.11 26.45
CA ASP A 6 4.38 -8.53 27.01
C ASP A 6 4.48 -9.87 27.76
N VAL A 7 5.30 -10.81 27.26
CA VAL A 7 5.58 -12.09 27.93
C VAL A 7 6.42 -11.90 29.18
N ASP A 8 7.50 -11.11 29.10
CA ASP A 8 8.39 -10.83 30.23
C ASP A 8 7.61 -10.15 31.38
N LEU A 9 6.69 -9.22 31.06
CA LEU A 9 5.82 -8.57 32.05
C LEU A 9 4.89 -9.54 32.79
N LEU A 10 4.43 -10.61 32.14
CA LEU A 10 3.64 -11.65 32.78
C LEU A 10 4.52 -12.59 33.61
N MET A 11 5.74 -12.85 33.18
CA MET A 11 6.72 -13.62 33.95
C MET A 11 7.11 -12.89 35.24
N ASP A 12 7.31 -11.57 35.18
CA ASP A 12 7.60 -10.72 36.36
C ASP A 12 6.44 -10.71 37.37
N LYS A 13 5.21 -10.99 36.92
CA LYS A 13 4.02 -11.16 37.76
C LYS A 13 3.87 -12.57 38.34
N GLY A 14 4.87 -13.44 38.15
CA GLY A 14 4.89 -14.80 38.68
C GLY A 14 4.15 -15.84 37.85
N VAL A 15 3.77 -15.52 36.60
CA VAL A 15 3.17 -16.51 35.69
C VAL A 15 4.28 -17.36 35.08
N GLY A 16 4.09 -18.68 35.05
CA GLY A 16 5.05 -19.61 34.42
C GLY A 16 5.25 -19.27 32.93
N LYS A 17 6.47 -19.44 32.43
CA LYS A 17 6.85 -19.04 31.06
C LYS A 17 5.88 -19.55 29.98
N ASP A 18 5.52 -20.83 30.02
CA ASP A 18 4.63 -21.44 29.02
C ASP A 18 3.20 -20.86 29.11
N GLU A 19 2.74 -20.59 30.33
CA GLU A 19 1.42 -19.99 30.57
C GLU A 19 1.39 -18.51 30.13
N ALA A 20 2.47 -17.76 30.37
CA ALA A 20 2.63 -16.37 29.92
C ALA A 20 2.59 -16.30 28.38
N ILE A 21 3.36 -17.15 27.70
CA ILE A 21 3.36 -17.27 26.24
C ILE A 21 1.96 -17.59 25.72
N PHE A 22 1.30 -18.58 26.30
CA PHE A 22 -0.04 -19.00 25.89
C PHE A 22 -1.07 -17.87 26.03
N LYS A 23 -1.02 -17.10 27.12
CA LYS A 23 -1.92 -15.95 27.36
C LYS A 23 -1.72 -14.85 26.31
N VAL A 24 -0.47 -14.48 26.01
CA VAL A 24 -0.18 -13.46 25.00
C VAL A 24 -0.58 -13.93 23.61
N LEU A 25 -0.27 -15.18 23.24
CA LEU A 25 -0.70 -15.76 21.95
C LEU A 25 -2.22 -15.76 21.79
N LYS A 26 -2.96 -16.20 22.81
CA LYS A 26 -4.43 -16.21 22.79
C LYS A 26 -5.01 -14.81 22.58
N LYS A 27 -4.38 -13.77 23.16
CA LYS A 27 -4.75 -12.37 22.95
C LYS A 27 -4.49 -11.94 21.50
N MET A 28 -3.28 -12.17 20.99
CA MET A 28 -2.92 -11.77 19.62
C MET A 28 -3.77 -12.45 18.54
N ILE A 29 -4.12 -13.73 18.72
CA ILE A 29 -5.02 -14.44 17.78
C ILE A 29 -6.40 -13.77 17.70
N LYS A 30 -6.92 -13.28 18.83
CA LYS A 30 -8.20 -12.56 18.84
C LYS A 30 -8.08 -11.20 18.16
N GLU A 31 -6.98 -10.49 18.40
CA GLU A 31 -6.71 -9.16 17.85
C GLU A 31 -6.44 -9.19 16.35
N SER A 32 -5.80 -10.25 15.84
CA SER A 32 -5.52 -10.41 14.41
C SER A 32 -6.72 -10.88 13.60
N LYS A 33 -7.77 -11.43 14.23
CA LYS A 33 -8.94 -11.99 13.54
C LYS A 33 -9.55 -11.09 12.43
N PRO A 34 -9.65 -9.74 12.57
CA PRO A 34 -10.16 -8.89 11.50
C PRO A 34 -9.38 -8.97 10.19
N ILE A 35 -8.06 -9.23 10.23
CA ILE A 35 -7.20 -9.31 9.04
C ILE A 35 -7.27 -10.67 8.33
N CYS A 36 -7.75 -11.72 9.00
CA CYS A 36 -7.86 -13.06 8.42
C CYS A 36 -9.06 -13.14 7.46
N PHE A 37 -8.79 -13.45 6.20
CA PHE A 37 -9.79 -13.65 5.16
C PHE A 37 -9.37 -14.79 4.23
N GLU A 38 -10.28 -15.74 3.99
CA GLU A 38 -10.05 -16.96 3.20
C GLU A 38 -10.93 -17.01 1.93
N GLY A 39 -11.59 -15.89 1.59
CA GLY A 39 -12.45 -15.78 0.42
C GLY A 39 -11.75 -15.20 -0.81
N ASP A 40 -12.54 -14.79 -1.80
CA ASP A 40 -12.04 -14.13 -3.01
C ASP A 40 -11.63 -12.67 -2.74
N GLY A 41 -10.32 -12.44 -2.73
CA GLY A 41 -9.70 -11.13 -2.47
C GLY A 41 -9.81 -10.11 -3.61
N TYR A 42 -10.28 -10.49 -4.81
CA TYR A 42 -10.48 -9.55 -5.93
C TYR A 42 -11.92 -9.11 -6.10
N SER A 43 -12.85 -9.77 -5.41
CA SER A 43 -14.27 -9.45 -5.50
C SER A 43 -14.61 -8.08 -4.90
N ASP A 44 -15.57 -7.37 -5.50
CA ASP A 44 -16.14 -6.13 -4.93
C ASP A 44 -16.75 -6.37 -3.54
N ASN A 45 -17.18 -7.59 -3.26
CA ASN A 45 -17.69 -8.00 -1.97
C ASN A 45 -16.61 -7.92 -0.89
N TRP A 46 -15.37 -8.33 -1.20
CA TRP A 46 -14.26 -8.20 -0.28
C TRP A 46 -13.92 -6.74 0.01
N SER A 47 -13.86 -5.87 -0.99
CA SER A 47 -13.60 -4.43 -0.77
C SER A 47 -14.60 -3.80 0.22
N LYS A 48 -15.89 -4.11 0.08
CA LYS A 48 -16.94 -3.66 1.01
C LYS A 48 -16.79 -4.25 2.41
N GLU A 49 -16.45 -5.54 2.50
CA GLU A 49 -16.26 -6.23 3.77
C GLU A 49 -15.01 -5.75 4.51
N ALA A 50 -13.88 -5.61 3.82
CA ALA A 50 -12.62 -5.07 4.33
C ALA A 50 -12.83 -3.67 4.94
N LYS A 51 -13.57 -2.80 4.23
CA LYS A 51 -13.94 -1.48 4.75
C LYS A 51 -14.79 -1.56 6.03
N LYS A 52 -15.75 -2.51 6.11
CA LYS A 52 -16.53 -2.75 7.35
C LYS A 52 -15.66 -3.23 8.51
N ARG A 53 -14.60 -3.99 8.20
CA ARG A 53 -13.61 -4.47 9.18
C ARG A 53 -12.59 -3.39 9.59
N GLY A 54 -12.64 -2.20 8.97
CA GLY A 54 -11.69 -1.11 9.21
C GLY A 54 -10.34 -1.30 8.53
N LEU A 55 -10.24 -2.24 7.58
CA LEU A 55 -9.03 -2.46 6.80
C LEU A 55 -8.91 -1.37 5.73
N THR A 56 -7.71 -0.80 5.61
CA THR A 56 -7.42 0.26 4.65
C THR A 56 -7.35 -0.29 3.23
N ASN A 57 -8.03 0.37 2.30
CA ASN A 57 -7.87 0.18 0.85
C ASN A 57 -7.48 1.53 0.25
N ILE A 58 -6.20 1.72 -0.09
CA ILE A 58 -5.66 2.96 -0.64
C ILE A 58 -5.29 2.72 -2.10
N GLU A 59 -6.07 3.28 -3.01
CA GLU A 59 -5.89 3.10 -4.46
C GLU A 59 -4.91 4.14 -5.05
N SER A 60 -4.72 5.26 -4.36
CA SER A 60 -3.84 6.34 -4.77
C SER A 60 -2.40 6.07 -4.33
N VAL A 61 -1.48 5.94 -5.30
CA VAL A 61 -0.04 5.74 -5.02
C VAL A 61 0.54 6.86 -4.16
N PRO A 62 0.29 8.16 -4.45
CA PRO A 62 0.77 9.23 -3.57
C PRO A 62 0.24 9.11 -2.13
N GLU A 63 -1.05 8.80 -1.96
CA GLU A 63 -1.63 8.64 -0.62
C GLU A 63 -1.01 7.46 0.13
N ALA A 64 -0.76 6.34 -0.57
CA ALA A 64 -0.12 5.17 0.01
C ALA A 64 1.34 5.46 0.41
N LEU A 65 2.10 6.19 -0.42
CA LEU A 65 3.47 6.58 -0.10
C LEU A 65 3.55 7.49 1.13
N LEU A 66 2.60 8.43 1.28
CA LEU A 66 2.54 9.28 2.46
C LEU A 66 2.27 8.52 3.78
N LYS A 67 1.78 7.27 3.72
CA LYS A 67 1.63 6.44 4.94
C LYS A 67 2.95 6.02 5.57
N TYR A 68 4.07 6.09 4.84
CA TYR A 68 5.40 5.89 5.43
C TYR A 68 5.73 6.95 6.48
N GLU A 69 5.14 8.14 6.39
CA GLU A 69 5.32 9.22 7.37
C GLU A 69 4.28 9.17 8.51
N SER A 70 3.41 8.16 8.54
CA SER A 70 2.50 7.96 9.67
C SER A 70 3.27 7.63 10.95
N GLU A 71 2.74 8.06 12.09
CA GLU A 71 3.38 7.79 13.40
C GLU A 71 3.60 6.29 13.62
N SER A 72 2.64 5.43 13.24
CA SER A 72 2.80 3.98 13.32
C SER A 72 3.94 3.44 12.45
N ALA A 73 4.18 4.04 11.28
CA ALA A 73 5.28 3.64 10.42
C ALA A 73 6.62 4.15 10.97
N LYS A 74 6.67 5.38 11.48
CA LYS A 74 7.85 5.95 12.16
C LYS A 74 8.24 5.15 13.40
N GLU A 75 7.27 4.74 14.23
CA GLU A 75 7.51 3.89 15.40
C GLU A 75 8.24 2.60 15.03
N VAL A 76 7.95 2.03 13.86
CA VAL A 76 8.61 0.82 13.39
C VAL A 76 9.96 1.16 12.73
N PHE A 77 9.97 2.03 11.72
CA PHE A 77 11.18 2.31 10.93
C PHE A 77 12.25 3.07 11.71
N VAL A 78 11.85 4.09 12.46
CA VAL A 78 12.77 4.89 13.30
C VAL A 78 13.00 4.21 14.64
N GLY A 79 11.93 3.70 15.27
CA GLY A 79 12.03 3.07 16.59
C GLY A 79 12.86 1.79 16.63
N GLU A 80 12.89 1.01 15.53
CA GLU A 80 13.78 -0.16 15.40
C GLU A 80 15.12 0.20 14.72
N GLY A 81 15.40 1.48 14.46
CA GLY A 81 16.69 1.97 13.96
C GLY A 81 17.00 1.63 12.50
N VAL A 82 15.98 1.38 11.68
CA VAL A 82 16.13 1.10 10.23
C VAL A 82 16.45 2.38 9.46
N PHE A 83 15.80 3.49 9.83
CA PHE A 83 16.04 4.82 9.30
C PHE A 83 16.09 5.84 10.43
N ASN A 84 16.76 6.97 10.23
CA ASN A 84 16.43 8.19 10.97
C ASN A 84 15.26 8.94 10.32
N GLU A 85 14.70 9.94 11.01
CA GLU A 85 13.53 10.69 10.51
C GLU A 85 13.80 11.36 9.15
N THR A 86 14.97 11.98 8.99
CA THR A 86 15.37 12.66 7.75
C THR A 86 15.48 11.68 6.59
N GLU A 87 16.05 10.50 6.82
CA GLU A 87 16.18 9.43 5.82
C GLU A 87 14.82 8.91 5.37
N LEU A 88 13.88 8.72 6.31
CA LEU A 88 12.53 8.24 6.00
C LEU A 88 11.79 9.25 5.11
N VAL A 89 11.83 10.53 5.46
CA VAL A 89 11.21 11.61 4.67
C VAL A 89 11.86 11.69 3.28
N SER A 90 13.20 11.69 3.22
CA SER A 90 13.93 11.72 1.94
C SER A 90 13.57 10.52 1.06
N ARG A 91 13.34 9.34 1.65
CA ARG A 91 12.92 8.15 0.91
C ARG A 91 11.54 8.33 0.30
N VAL A 92 10.58 8.87 1.04
CA VAL A 92 9.22 9.14 0.55
C VAL A 92 9.26 10.15 -0.60
N GLU A 93 10.05 11.22 -0.46
CA GLU A 93 10.22 12.23 -1.51
C GLU A 93 10.76 11.62 -2.81
N VAL A 94 11.80 10.79 -2.72
CA VAL A 94 12.37 10.09 -3.87
C VAL A 94 11.37 9.14 -4.55
N GLU A 95 10.55 8.42 -3.77
CA GLU A 95 9.51 7.55 -4.36
C GLU A 95 8.39 8.35 -5.03
N LEU A 96 7.99 9.49 -4.45
CA LEU A 96 7.03 10.42 -5.07
C LEU A 96 7.59 11.00 -6.38
N GLU A 97 8.85 11.39 -6.41
CA GLU A 97 9.49 11.90 -7.61
C GLU A 97 9.54 10.85 -8.73
N LYS A 98 9.86 9.59 -8.38
CA LYS A 98 9.80 8.47 -9.35
C LYS A 98 8.39 8.29 -9.91
N PHE A 99 7.36 8.35 -9.06
CA PHE A 99 5.97 8.25 -9.50
C PHE A 99 5.61 9.36 -10.49
N VAL A 100 5.93 10.62 -10.15
CA VAL A 100 5.68 11.78 -11.01
C VAL A 100 6.38 11.63 -12.36
N LYS A 101 7.66 11.24 -12.36
CA LYS A 101 8.44 11.05 -13.59
C LYS A 101 7.85 9.95 -14.47
N LYS A 102 7.39 8.83 -13.88
CA LYS A 102 6.72 7.75 -14.65
C LYS A 102 5.46 8.25 -15.34
N ILE A 103 4.53 8.84 -14.59
CA ILE A 103 3.27 9.37 -15.15
C ILE A 103 3.55 10.44 -16.22
N GLN A 104 4.56 11.29 -16.02
CA GLN A 104 4.95 12.29 -17.00
C GLN A 104 5.43 11.66 -18.31
N ILE A 105 6.26 10.61 -18.25
CA ILE A 105 6.74 9.91 -19.45
C ILE A 105 5.57 9.22 -20.16
N GLU A 106 4.72 8.50 -19.42
CA GLU A 106 3.55 7.81 -19.98
C GLU A 106 2.62 8.80 -20.70
N SER A 107 2.31 9.94 -20.07
CA SER A 107 1.47 10.98 -20.66
C SER A 107 2.09 11.60 -21.92
N ARG A 108 3.40 11.89 -21.90
CA ARG A 108 4.12 12.46 -23.05
C ARG A 108 4.15 11.51 -24.22
N VAL A 109 4.50 10.24 -23.97
CA VAL A 109 4.56 9.21 -25.01
C VAL A 109 3.18 8.96 -25.59
N LEU A 110 2.13 8.89 -24.75
CA LEU A 110 0.76 8.75 -25.23
C LEU A 110 0.35 9.93 -26.12
N GLY A 111 0.65 11.16 -25.72
CA GLY A 111 0.34 12.35 -26.51
C GLY A 111 1.07 12.37 -27.85
N ASP A 112 2.37 12.07 -27.84
CA ASP A 112 3.21 12.00 -29.03
C ASP A 112 2.71 10.93 -30.01
N LEU A 113 2.48 9.71 -29.53
CA LEU A 113 1.94 8.61 -30.33
C LEU A 113 0.55 8.94 -30.90
N THR A 114 -0.31 9.57 -30.08
CA THR A 114 -1.66 9.90 -30.51
C THR A 114 -1.63 10.89 -31.69
N ILE A 115 -0.89 11.99 -31.56
CA ILE A 115 -0.84 13.05 -32.57
C ILE A 115 -0.07 12.61 -33.82
N ASN A 116 1.06 11.92 -33.65
CA ASN A 116 1.96 11.63 -34.77
C ASN A 116 1.68 10.29 -35.46
N HIS A 117 1.09 9.31 -34.76
CA HIS A 117 0.90 7.97 -35.31
C HIS A 117 -0.57 7.56 -35.43
N ILE A 118 -1.43 7.93 -34.47
CA ILE A 118 -2.84 7.50 -34.50
C ILE A 118 -3.69 8.42 -35.37
N VAL A 119 -3.69 9.72 -35.09
CA VAL A 119 -4.52 10.72 -35.79
C VAL A 119 -4.29 10.72 -37.32
N PRO A 120 -3.04 10.69 -37.84
CA PRO A 120 -2.82 10.74 -39.29
C PRO A 120 -3.39 9.54 -40.03
N ILE A 121 -3.30 8.35 -39.42
CA ILE A 121 -3.85 7.11 -40.01
C ILE A 121 -5.38 7.14 -39.95
N ALA A 122 -5.95 7.61 -38.83
CA ALA A 122 -7.39 7.76 -38.71
C ALA A 122 -7.97 8.71 -39.78
N VAL A 123 -7.33 9.87 -40.01
CA VAL A 123 -7.73 10.83 -41.05
C VAL A 123 -7.55 10.24 -42.46
N THR A 124 -6.44 9.56 -42.71
CA THR A 124 -6.20 8.90 -44.00
C THR A 124 -7.31 7.89 -44.32
N TYR A 125 -7.68 7.07 -43.33
CA TYR A 125 -8.76 6.10 -43.50
C TYR A 125 -10.13 6.77 -43.65
N GLN A 126 -10.39 7.84 -42.88
CA GLN A 126 -11.61 8.64 -43.01
C GLN A 126 -11.75 9.21 -44.44
N ASN A 127 -10.70 9.78 -45.01
CA ASN A 127 -10.71 10.30 -46.38
C ASN A 127 -11.02 9.20 -47.40
N ARG A 128 -10.43 8.00 -47.25
CA ARG A 128 -10.75 6.86 -48.12
C ARG A 128 -12.22 6.46 -48.07
N LEU A 129 -12.85 6.54 -46.89
CA LEU A 129 -14.28 6.26 -46.76
C LEU A 129 -15.14 7.33 -47.42
N LEU A 130 -14.73 8.61 -47.34
CA LEU A 130 -15.40 9.72 -48.00
C LEU A 130 -15.30 9.66 -49.52
N GLU A 131 -14.17 9.20 -50.07
CA GLU A 131 -14.01 9.01 -51.53
C GLU A 131 -14.89 7.89 -52.11
N ASN A 132 -15.36 6.96 -51.28
CA ASN A 132 -16.20 5.84 -51.70
C ASN A 132 -17.72 6.11 -51.54
N LEU A 133 -18.07 7.33 -51.15
CA LEU A 133 -19.44 7.87 -51.11
C LEU A 133 -19.71 8.70 -52.37
#